data_AF-A0A9X9BZJ0-F1
#
_entry.id   AF-A0A9X9BZJ0-F1
#
_cell.length_a   1.000
_cell.length_b   1.000
_cell.length_c   1.000
_cell.angle_alpha   90.00
_cell.angle_beta   90.00
_cell.angle_gamma   90.00
#
_symmetry.space_group_name_H-M   'P 1'
#
loop_
_entity.id
_entity.type
_entity.pdbx_description
1 polymer ?
#
loop_
_entity_poly.entity_id
_entity_poly.type
_entity_poly.pdbx_seq_one_letter_code
_entity_poly.pdbx_strand_id
1 'polypeptide(L)' 'MEPFNFKQFWLGMSKDERDAFAEEAGTTAHYIMTHTQRKTRMPKKRFIDQLFKACKKRKPNLTKQELVLFFY' A
#
# COMPACT_ATOMS: atom_id res chain seq x y z
N MET A 1 -7.15 -11.33 -15.26
CA MET A 1 -6.89 -10.09 -14.50
C MET A 1 -5.55 -10.25 -13.83
N GLU A 2 -4.56 -9.44 -14.20
CA GLU A 2 -3.27 -9.47 -13.52
C GLU A 2 -3.47 -8.94 -12.09
N PRO A 3 -2.94 -9.63 -11.06
CA PRO A 3 -3.07 -9.18 -9.69
C PRO A 3 -2.37 -7.83 -9.52
N PHE A 4 -3.05 -6.87 -8.88
CA PHE A 4 -2.47 -5.56 -8.61
C PHE A 4 -1.14 -5.69 -7.86
N ASN A 5 -0.08 -5.15 -8.47
CA ASN A 5 1.25 -5.19 -7.92
C ASN A 5 1.54 -3.90 -7.14
N PHE A 6 1.22 -3.91 -5.84
CA PHE A 6 1.48 -2.76 -4.96
C PHE A 6 2.96 -2.37 -4.95
N LYS A 7 3.89 -3.32 -5.14
CA LYS A 7 5.33 -3.03 -5.24
C LYS A 7 5.66 -2.17 -6.46
N GLN A 8 5.08 -2.46 -7.63
CA GLN A 8 5.29 -1.62 -8.82
C GLN A 8 4.65 -0.24 -8.66
N PHE A 9 3.45 -0.17 -8.08
CA PHE A 9 2.81 1.11 -7.76
C PHE A 9 3.68 1.94 -6.79
N TRP A 10 4.20 1.31 -5.74
CA TRP A 10 5.09 1.93 -4.76
C TRP A 10 6.41 2.39 -5.40
N LEU A 11 7.05 1.53 -6.20
CA LEU A 11 8.31 1.84 -6.86
C LEU A 11 8.17 2.92 -7.94
N GLY A 12 7.00 3.04 -8.58
CA GLY A 12 6.72 4.08 -9.56
C GLY A 12 6.52 5.47 -8.97
N MET A 13 6.20 5.59 -7.68
CA MET A 13 6.05 6.88 -7.00
C MET A 13 7.41 7.47 -6.60
N SER A 14 7.52 8.80 -6.68
CA SER A 14 8.66 9.55 -6.13
C SER A 14 8.68 9.50 -4.59
N LYS A 15 9.80 9.89 -3.96
CA LYS A 15 9.91 9.90 -2.49
C LYS A 15 8.84 10.77 -1.85
N ASP A 16 8.63 11.99 -2.35
CA ASP A 16 7.59 12.91 -1.88
C ASP A 16 6.17 12.34 -2.05
N GLU A 17 5.90 11.69 -3.17
CA GLU A 17 4.60 11.05 -3.41
C GLU A 17 4.34 9.89 -2.46
N ARG A 18 5.38 9.14 -2.11
CA ARG A 18 5.32 8.06 -1.11
C ARG A 18 5.11 8.59 0.29
N ASP A 19 5.76 9.70 0.64
CA ASP A 19 5.60 10.35 1.94
C ASP A 19 4.17 10.88 2.09
N ALA A 20 3.69 11.65 1.12
CA ALA A 20 2.31 12.12 1.08
C ALA A 20 1.30 10.96 1.09
N PHE A 21 1.58 9.88 0.35
CA PHE A 21 0.73 8.68 0.37
C PHE A 21 0.69 8.03 1.76
N ALA A 22 1.84 7.94 2.42
CA ALA A 22 1.94 7.35 3.74
C ALA A 22 1.21 8.20 4.79
N GLU A 23 1.39 9.52 4.75
CA GLU A 23 0.67 10.47 5.59
C GLU A 23 -0.85 10.35 5.41
N GLU A 24 -1.33 10.26 4.17
CA GLU A 24 -2.75 10.03 3.87
C GLU A 24 -3.27 8.68 4.39
N ALA A 25 -2.42 7.65 4.35
CA ALA A 25 -2.70 6.34 4.93
C ALA A 25 -2.51 6.31 6.46
N GLY A 26 -2.16 7.42 7.11
CA GLY A 26 -1.90 7.48 8.55
C GLY A 26 -0.73 6.60 8.98
N THR A 27 0.29 6.49 8.13
CA THR A 27 1.50 5.69 8.35
C THR A 27 2.73 6.42 7.81
N THR A 28 3.88 5.76 7.78
CA THR A 28 5.12 6.33 7.24
C THR A 28 5.59 5.55 6.02
N ALA A 29 6.27 6.23 5.09
CA ALA A 29 6.81 5.60 3.90
C ALA A 29 7.80 4.48 4.26
N HIS A 30 8.56 4.65 5.34
CA HIS A 30 9.43 3.63 5.90
C HIS A 30 8.67 2.37 6.35
N TYR A 31 7.51 2.54 6.99
CA TYR A 31 6.68 1.43 7.45
C TYR A 31 6.11 0.66 6.25
N ILE A 32 5.57 1.36 5.25
CA ILE A 32 5.09 0.73 4.01
C ILE A 32 6.24 0.01 3.29
N MET A 33 7.41 0.64 3.18
CA MET A 33 8.61 0.07 2.55
C MET A 33 9.08 -1.20 3.27
N THR A 34 9.06 -1.21 4.59
CA THR A 34 9.42 -2.39 5.39
C THR A 34 8.47 -3.54 5.10
N HIS A 35 7.17 -3.29 5.04
CA HIS A 35 6.17 -4.33 4.73
C HIS A 35 6.21 -4.81 3.27
N THR A 36 6.44 -3.90 2.33
CA THR A 36 6.56 -4.24 0.90
C THR A 36 7.85 -5.00 0.58
N GLN A 37 8.97 -4.66 1.22
CA GLN A 37 10.26 -5.28 0.94
C GLN A 37 10.51 -6.53 1.77
N ARG A 38 10.17 -6.50 3.06
CA ARG A 38 10.55 -7.59 3.95
C ARG A 38 9.56 -8.74 3.98
N LYS A 39 8.32 -8.62 3.45
CA LYS A 39 7.25 -9.63 3.64
C LYS A 39 7.07 -10.08 5.10
N THR A 40 7.64 -9.34 6.06
CA THR A 40 7.75 -9.79 7.45
C THR A 40 6.55 -9.27 8.21
N ARG A 41 5.72 -10.23 8.64
CA ARG A 41 4.46 -10.07 9.39
C ARG A 41 3.36 -9.35 8.61
N MET A 42 2.29 -10.11 8.40
CA MET A 42 1.01 -9.61 7.92
C MET A 42 0.64 -8.29 8.59
N PRO A 43 0.37 -7.22 7.80
CA PRO A 43 -0.09 -5.97 8.37
C PRO A 43 -1.44 -6.19 9.06
N LYS A 44 -1.67 -5.47 10.17
CA LYS A 44 -2.97 -5.52 10.87
C LYS A 44 -4.08 -5.08 9.92
N LYS A 45 -5.29 -5.65 10.05
CA LYS A 45 -6.48 -5.26 9.26
C LYS A 45 -6.69 -3.73 9.19
N ARG A 46 -6.47 -3.01 10.30
CA ARG A 46 -6.55 -1.53 10.34
C ARG A 46 -5.61 -0.86 9.34
N PHE A 47 -4.38 -1.34 9.23
CA PHE A 47 -3.38 -0.82 8.30
C PHE A 47 -3.80 -1.07 6.85
N ILE A 48 -4.26 -2.29 6.53
CA ILE A 48 -4.79 -2.64 5.21
C ILE A 48 -5.98 -1.72 4.86
N ASP A 49 -6.87 -1.43 5.81
CA ASP A 49 -8.02 -0.54 5.60
C ASP A 49 -7.62 0.90 5.32
N GLN A 50 -6.65 1.44 6.07
CA GLN A 50 -6.13 2.79 5.86
C GLN A 50 -5.40 2.92 4.53
N LEU A 51 -4.56 1.93 4.23
CA LEU A 51 -3.79 1.86 2.99
C LEU A 51 -4.72 1.68 1.77
N PHE A 52 -5.81 0.92 1.93
CA PHE A 52 -6.88 0.81 0.93
C PHE A 52 -7.59 2.15 0.71
N LYS A 53 -7.91 2.90 1.76
CA LYS A 53 -8.51 4.24 1.63
C LYS A 53 -7.60 5.21 0.87
N ALA A 54 -6.30 5.23 1.19
CA ALA A 54 -5.32 6.06 0.50
C ALA A 54 -5.15 5.62 -0.97
N CYS A 55 -5.07 4.31 -1.22
CA CYS A 55 -5.04 3.78 -2.58
C CYS A 55 -6.30 4.14 -3.37
N LYS A 56 -7.50 4.05 -2.77
CA LYS A 56 -8.76 4.35 -3.46
C LYS A 56 -8.83 5.80 -3.96
N LYS A 57 -8.20 6.74 -3.26
CA LYS A 57 -8.09 8.14 -3.71
C LYS A 57 -7.25 8.30 -4.98
N ARG A 58 -6.17 7.54 -5.13
CA ARG A 58 -5.25 7.62 -6.28
C ARG A 58 -5.59 6.63 -7.41
N LYS A 59 -6.13 5.47 -7.05
CA LYS A 59 -6.60 4.40 -7.94
C LYS A 59 -7.97 3.90 -7.45
N PRO A 60 -9.06 4.46 -8.00
CA PRO A 60 -10.42 4.05 -7.61
C PRO A 60 -10.76 2.59 -7.97
N ASN A 61 -10.02 1.97 -8.91
CA ASN A 61 -10.24 0.60 -9.34
C ASN A 61 -9.56 -0.46 -8.45
N LEU A 62 -8.87 -0.07 -7.37
CA LEU A 62 -8.27 -1.03 -6.45
C LEU A 62 -9.35 -1.72 -5.61
N THR A 63 -9.27 -3.03 -5.43
CA THR A 63 -10.10 -3.78 -4.47
C THR A 63 -9.33 -4.16 -3.21
N LYS A 64 -10.03 -4.26 -2.07
CA LYS A 64 -9.41 -4.69 -0.80
C LYS A 64 -8.76 -6.07 -0.92
N GLN A 65 -9.38 -6.97 -1.67
CA GLN A 65 -8.87 -8.32 -1.87
C GLN A 65 -7.52 -8.32 -2.57
N GLU A 66 -7.31 -7.47 -3.58
CA GLU A 66 -6.00 -7.36 -4.23
C GLU A 66 -4.93 -6.80 -3.30
N LEU A 67 -5.29 -5.83 -2.45
CA LEU A 67 -4.38 -5.33 -1.44
C LEU A 67 -4.02 -6.41 -0.41
N VAL A 68 -5.00 -7.21 0.03
CA VAL A 68 -4.77 -8.33 0.95
C VAL A 68 -3.93 -9.43 0.29
N LEU A 69 -4.21 -9.79 -0.96
CA LEU A 69 -3.46 -10.77 -1.74
C LEU A 69 -2.00 -10.38 -1.95
N PHE A 70 -1.69 -9.08 -1.97
CA PHE A 70 -0.30 -8.62 -2.02
C PHE A 70 0.46 -8.91 -0.71
N PHE A 71 -0.23 -8.87 0.43
CA PHE A 71 0.36 -9.12 1.76
C PHE A 71 0.21 -10.57 2.25
N TYR A 72 -0.56 -11.40 1.55
CA TYR A 72 -0.76 -12.84 1.80
C TYR A 72 0.26 -13.66 1.00
#